data_AF-A0A8T7CKW5-F1
#
_entry.id   AF-A0A8T7CKW5-F1
#
_cell.length_a   1.000
_cell.length_b   1.000
_cell.length_c   1.000
_cell.angle_alpha   90.00
_cell.angle_beta   90.00
_cell.angle_gamma   90.00
#
_symmetry.space_group_name_H-M   'P 1'
#
loop_
_entity.id
_entity.type
_entity.pdbx_description
1 polymer ?
#
loop_
_entity_poly.entity_id
_entity_poly.type
_entity_poly.pdbx_seq_one_letter_code
_entity_poly.pdbx_strand_id
1 'polypeptide(L)'
;MNAFRTPLTLMFVALTGCLHGYGSVAALRADAETVFRQHNQVSSELMLALPGLDPQDPLSDALSEADRAMLAACEPLNELAIAHREGQAIPAAQRRKLPGTIAGCREATAATRVLLERLP
;
A
#
# COMPACT_ATOMS: atom_id res chain seq x y z
N MET A 1 21.55 -51.85 -8.07
CA MET A 1 21.89 -50.62 -7.32
C MET A 1 21.20 -49.47 -8.05
N ASN A 2 20.03 -49.08 -7.56
CA ASN A 2 19.10 -48.19 -8.27
C ASN A 2 19.40 -46.73 -7.91
N ALA A 3 19.74 -45.94 -8.93
CA ALA A 3 19.86 -44.49 -8.81
C ALA A 3 18.45 -43.87 -8.68
N PHE A 4 18.16 -43.30 -7.50
CA PHE A 4 16.96 -42.53 -7.27
C PHE A 4 17.04 -41.19 -8.03
N ARG A 5 16.24 -41.08 -9.08
CA ARG A 5 15.83 -39.81 -9.68
C ARG A 5 14.83 -39.14 -8.74
N THR A 6 15.18 -38.02 -8.14
CA THR A 6 14.20 -37.11 -7.53
C THR A 6 13.93 -35.94 -8.48
N PRO A 7 12.66 -35.70 -8.86
CA PRO A 7 12.32 -34.61 -9.75
C PRO A 7 12.38 -33.27 -9.03
N LEU A 8 12.87 -32.30 -9.80
CA LEU A 8 12.81 -30.85 -9.57
C LEU A 8 11.36 -30.44 -9.29
N THR A 9 10.98 -30.33 -8.01
CA THR A 9 9.69 -29.75 -7.62
C THR A 9 9.75 -28.26 -7.91
N LEU A 10 9.28 -27.88 -9.11
CA LEU A 10 8.87 -26.53 -9.44
C LEU A 10 7.86 -26.08 -8.39
N MET A 11 8.34 -25.35 -7.40
CA MET A 11 7.50 -24.59 -6.49
C MET A 11 7.01 -23.37 -7.27
N PHE A 12 5.99 -23.59 -8.11
CA PHE A 12 5.12 -22.53 -8.60
C PHE A 12 4.42 -21.93 -7.38
N VAL A 13 5.10 -21.00 -6.70
CA VAL A 13 4.42 -20.06 -5.82
C VAL A 13 3.55 -19.23 -6.75
N ALA A 14 2.26 -19.57 -6.75
CA ALA A 14 1.23 -18.82 -7.41
C ALA A 14 1.16 -17.44 -6.74
N LEU A 15 1.94 -16.49 -7.27
CA LEU A 15 1.72 -15.05 -7.09
C LEU A 15 0.45 -14.67 -7.87
N THR A 16 -0.69 -15.22 -7.43
CA THR A 16 -2.03 -14.80 -7.87
C THR A 16 -2.47 -13.62 -6.99
N GLY A 17 -1.61 -12.62 -6.87
CA GLY A 17 -1.93 -11.35 -6.22
C GLY A 17 -2.55 -10.41 -7.24
N CYS A 18 -3.88 -10.39 -7.31
CA CYS A 18 -4.70 -9.24 -7.74
C CYS A 18 -4.27 -8.45 -8.99
N LEU A 19 -4.05 -9.09 -10.14
CA LEU A 19 -4.10 -8.40 -11.45
C LEU A 19 -5.56 -8.18 -11.89
N HIS A 20 -6.38 -7.51 -11.08
CA HIS A 20 -7.65 -6.97 -11.58
C HIS A 20 -7.32 -5.72 -12.39
N GLY A 21 -7.13 -5.92 -13.70
CA GLY A 21 -6.95 -4.83 -14.65
C GLY A 21 -8.11 -3.85 -14.53
N TYR A 22 -7.78 -2.59 -14.26
CA TYR A 22 -8.74 -1.50 -14.23
C TYR A 22 -9.48 -1.44 -15.56
N GLY A 23 -10.77 -1.81 -15.57
CA GLY A 23 -11.58 -1.89 -16.79
C GLY A 23 -11.78 -0.55 -17.52
N SER A 24 -11.41 0.57 -16.90
CA SER A 24 -11.35 1.89 -17.52
C SER A 24 -10.49 2.89 -16.72
N VAL A 25 -10.11 4.00 -17.35
CA VAL A 25 -9.48 5.15 -16.67
C VAL A 25 -10.37 5.72 -15.57
N ALA A 26 -11.70 5.72 -15.77
CA ALA A 26 -12.65 6.17 -14.76
C ALA A 26 -12.64 5.26 -13.52
N ALA A 27 -12.56 3.94 -13.72
CA ALA A 27 -12.42 2.97 -12.62
C ALA A 27 -11.10 3.17 -11.86
N LEU A 28 -9.98 3.36 -12.58
CA LEU A 28 -8.67 3.66 -11.98
C LEU A 28 -8.69 4.94 -11.14
N ARG A 29 -9.38 5.99 -11.62
CA ARG A 29 -9.54 7.25 -10.89
C ARG A 29 -10.37 7.07 -9.62
N ALA A 30 -11.54 6.43 -9.72
CA ALA A 30 -12.40 6.18 -8.58
C ALA A 30 -11.70 5.35 -7.50
N ASP A 31 -10.86 4.42 -7.93
CA ASP A 31 -10.07 3.58 -7.04
C ASP A 31 -8.95 4.35 -6.33
N ALA A 32 -8.18 5.15 -7.09
CA ALA A 32 -7.18 6.05 -6.53
C ALA A 32 -7.78 6.97 -5.46
N GLU A 33 -8.95 7.58 -5.75
CA GLU A 33 -9.64 8.47 -4.82
C GLU A 33 -10.08 7.74 -3.54
N THR A 34 -10.54 6.49 -3.68
CA THR A 34 -10.90 5.65 -2.53
C THR A 34 -9.70 5.35 -1.65
N VAL A 35 -8.58 4.95 -2.24
CA VAL A 35 -7.33 4.69 -1.52
C VAL A 35 -6.81 5.95 -0.84
N PHE A 36 -6.88 7.10 -1.52
CA PHE A 36 -6.45 8.39 -0.96
C PHE A 36 -7.26 8.78 0.28
N ARG A 37 -8.58 8.61 0.24
CA ARG A 37 -9.45 8.84 1.41
C ARG A 37 -9.10 7.91 2.57
N GLN A 38 -8.87 6.64 2.29
CA GLN A 38 -8.52 5.65 3.31
C GLN A 38 -7.17 5.97 3.96
N HIS A 39 -6.15 6.29 3.15
CA HIS A 39 -4.84 6.72 3.62
C HIS A 39 -4.97 7.95 4.55
N ASN A 40 -5.65 9.00 4.10
CA ASN A 40 -5.82 10.22 4.90
C ASN A 40 -6.54 9.95 6.23
N GLN A 41 -7.54 9.07 6.23
CA GLN A 41 -8.23 8.68 7.44
C GLN A 41 -7.27 7.96 8.41
N VAL A 42 -6.55 6.94 7.94
CA VAL A 42 -5.56 6.19 8.75
C VAL A 42 -4.47 7.11 9.29
N SER A 43 -3.89 7.97 8.46
CA SER A 43 -2.86 8.92 8.88
C SER A 43 -3.36 9.89 9.96
N SER A 44 -4.61 10.36 9.85
CA SER A 44 -5.21 11.24 10.86
C SER A 44 -5.40 10.53 12.19
N GLU A 45 -5.83 9.27 12.16
CA GLU A 45 -5.98 8.44 13.37
C GLU A 45 -4.63 8.15 14.03
N LEU A 46 -3.59 7.81 13.25
CA LEU A 46 -2.22 7.64 13.76
C LEU A 46 -1.68 8.90 14.43
N MET A 47 -1.90 10.06 13.82
CA MET A 47 -1.46 11.35 14.37
C MET A 47 -2.09 11.63 15.75
N LEU A 48 -3.31 11.14 15.99
CA LEU A 48 -3.99 11.26 17.28
C LEU A 48 -3.56 10.18 18.29
N ALA A 49 -3.30 8.96 17.81
CA ALA A 49 -3.00 7.82 18.66
C ALA A 49 -1.54 7.79 19.14
N LEU A 50 -0.56 7.96 18.24
CA LEU A 50 0.87 7.74 18.52
C LEU A 50 1.40 8.55 19.72
N PRO A 51 1.06 9.84 19.91
CA PRO A 51 1.57 10.61 21.05
C PRO A 51 1.11 10.10 22.43
N GLY A 52 0.03 9.31 22.47
CA GLY A 52 -0.53 8.74 23.70
C GLY A 52 -0.01 7.35 24.06
N LEU A 53 0.81 6.72 23.21
CA LEU A 53 1.32 5.37 23.44
C LEU A 53 2.62 5.40 24.26
N ASP A 54 2.81 4.36 25.07
CA ASP A 54 4.10 4.12 25.72
C ASP A 54 5.17 3.82 24.65
N PRO A 55 6.28 4.56 24.60
CA PRO A 55 7.38 4.28 23.68
C PRO A 55 8.04 2.91 23.87
N GLN A 56 7.79 2.22 24.99
CA GLN A 56 8.26 0.85 25.23
C GLN A 56 7.25 -0.23 24.80
N ASP A 57 6.04 0.15 24.40
CA ASP A 57 5.04 -0.80 23.89
C ASP A 57 5.44 -1.28 22.48
N PRO A 58 5.61 -2.59 22.25
CA PRO A 58 5.87 -3.15 20.91
C PRO A 58 4.84 -2.72 19.85
N LEU A 59 3.60 -2.42 20.25
CA LEU A 59 2.59 -1.90 19.33
C LEU A 59 2.89 -0.47 18.86
N SER A 60 3.49 0.36 19.72
CA SER A 60 3.92 1.72 19.38
C SER A 60 5.00 1.72 18.29
N ASP A 61 6.00 0.84 18.45
CA ASP A 61 7.05 0.63 17.44
C ASP A 61 6.46 0.08 16.12
N ALA A 62 5.57 -0.91 16.21
CA ALA A 62 4.93 -1.51 15.04
C ALA A 62 4.07 -0.50 14.27
N LEU A 63 3.30 0.33 14.97
CA LEU A 63 2.50 1.41 14.35
C LEU A 63 3.39 2.46 13.70
N SER A 64 4.49 2.84 14.36
CA SER A 64 5.45 3.81 13.81
C SER A 64 6.14 3.30 12.54
N GLU A 65 6.52 2.01 12.50
CA GLU A 65 7.08 1.40 11.29
C GLU A 65 6.03 1.28 10.18
N ALA A 66 4.81 0.87 10.52
CA ALA A 66 3.72 0.77 9.55
C ALA A 66 3.33 2.15 8.97
N ASP A 67 3.37 3.21 9.77
CA ASP A 67 3.16 4.59 9.28
C ASP A 67 4.24 4.99 8.25
N ARG A 68 5.52 4.77 8.56
CA ARG A 68 6.62 5.02 7.61
C ARG A 68 6.45 4.22 6.31
N ALA A 69 6.11 2.94 6.42
CA ALA A 69 5.89 2.09 5.25
C ALA A 69 4.68 2.54 4.42
N MET A 70 3.59 2.93 5.07
CA MET A 70 2.40 3.48 4.43
C MET A 70 2.71 4.79 3.69
N LEU A 71 3.38 5.74 4.34
CA LEU A 71 3.80 7.00 3.73
C LEU A 71 4.66 6.74 2.49
N ALA A 72 5.67 5.87 2.59
CA ALA A 72 6.53 5.54 1.46
C ALA A 72 5.77 4.88 0.29
N ALA A 73 4.82 4.00 0.57
CA ALA A 73 4.02 3.33 -0.45
C ALA A 73 3.02 4.28 -1.14
N CYS A 74 2.49 5.24 -0.38
CA CYS A 74 1.51 6.22 -0.87
C CYS A 74 2.14 7.47 -1.50
N GLU A 75 3.42 7.74 -1.24
CA GLU A 75 4.13 8.93 -1.74
C GLU A 75 3.98 9.14 -3.25
N PRO A 76 4.17 8.13 -4.13
CA PRO A 76 4.04 8.37 -5.56
C PRO A 76 2.61 8.73 -5.96
N LEU A 77 1.59 8.27 -5.22
CA LEU A 77 0.19 8.65 -5.45
C LEU A 77 -0.06 10.10 -5.00
N ASN A 78 0.56 10.52 -3.89
CA ASN A 78 0.50 11.89 -3.38
C ASN A 78 1.14 12.88 -4.36
N GLU A 79 2.35 12.58 -4.87
CA GLU A 79 3.02 13.38 -5.89
C GLU A 79 2.14 13.55 -7.14
N LEU A 80 1.47 12.48 -7.56
CA LEU A 80 0.58 12.52 -8.73
C LEU A 80 -0.66 13.37 -8.49
N ALA A 81 -1.22 13.32 -7.29
CA ALA A 81 -2.33 14.18 -6.89
C ALA A 81 -1.92 15.65 -6.88
N ILE A 82 -0.71 15.96 -6.39
CA ILE A 82 -0.13 17.31 -6.40
C ILE A 82 0.08 17.79 -7.84
N ALA A 83 0.75 16.99 -8.68
CA ALA A 83 0.98 17.33 -10.09
C ALA A 83 -0.33 17.58 -10.84
N HIS A 84 -1.36 16.75 -10.63
CA HIS A 84 -2.68 16.96 -11.21
C HIS A 84 -3.32 18.27 -10.73
N ARG A 85 -3.27 18.56 -9.43
CA ARG A 85 -3.81 19.81 -8.84
C ARG A 85 -3.11 21.05 -9.41
N GLU A 86 -1.81 20.97 -9.64
CA GLU A 86 -0.99 22.06 -10.18
C GLU A 86 -1.04 22.18 -11.71
N GLY A 87 -1.82 21.30 -12.38
CA GLY A 87 -1.92 21.29 -13.83
C GLY A 87 -0.65 20.83 -14.54
N GLN A 88 0.26 20.15 -13.83
CA GLN A 88 1.50 19.63 -14.38
C GLN A 88 1.26 18.39 -15.23
N ALA A 89 2.05 18.25 -16.30
CA ALA A 89 1.99 17.08 -17.16
C ALA A 89 2.60 15.87 -16.44
N ILE A 90 1.78 14.83 -16.22
CA ILE A 90 2.26 13.56 -15.65
C ILE A 90 2.96 12.75 -16.74
N PRO A 91 4.25 12.38 -16.57
CA PRO A 91 4.98 11.55 -17.52
C PRO A 91 4.28 10.22 -17.80
N ALA A 92 4.31 9.76 -19.06
CA ALA A 92 3.66 8.50 -19.45
C ALA A 92 4.18 7.28 -18.67
N ALA A 93 5.47 7.29 -18.30
CA ALA A 93 6.06 6.24 -17.48
C ALA A 93 5.43 6.15 -16.08
N GLN A 94 5.09 7.29 -15.48
CA GLN A 94 4.45 7.36 -14.16
C GLN A 94 2.99 6.93 -14.25
N ARG A 95 2.27 7.34 -15.29
CA ARG A 95 0.90 6.86 -15.57
C ARG A 95 0.80 5.34 -15.70
N ARG A 96 1.81 4.69 -16.31
CA ARG A 96 1.85 3.22 -16.44
C ARG A 96 2.05 2.50 -15.10
N LYS A 97 2.67 3.15 -14.13
CA LYS A 97 2.90 2.59 -12.79
C LYS A 97 1.71 2.79 -11.85
N LEU A 98 0.77 3.67 -12.20
CA LEU A 98 -0.36 4.05 -11.37
C LEU A 98 -1.14 2.87 -10.78
N PRO A 99 -1.48 1.82 -11.54
CA PRO A 99 -2.16 0.63 -10.99
C PRO A 99 -1.39 -0.01 -9.83
N GLY A 100 -0.07 -0.20 -10.00
CA GLY A 100 0.79 -0.79 -8.98
C GLY A 100 0.98 0.13 -7.78
N THR A 101 1.07 1.44 -8.00
CA THR A 101 1.12 2.44 -6.93
C THR A 101 -0.16 2.43 -6.09
N ILE A 102 -1.34 2.40 -6.72
CA ILE A 102 -2.62 2.35 -6.01
C ILE A 102 -2.73 1.07 -5.19
N ALA A 103 -2.36 -0.07 -5.78
CA ALA A 103 -2.35 -1.35 -5.07
C ALA A 103 -1.41 -1.33 -3.86
N GLY A 104 -0.17 -0.87 -4.03
CA GLY A 104 0.80 -0.79 -2.94
C GLY A 104 0.36 0.14 -1.81
N CYS A 105 -0.17 1.32 -2.13
CA CYS A 105 -0.69 2.25 -1.12
C CYS A 105 -1.90 1.66 -0.37
N ARG A 106 -2.80 0.95 -1.07
CA ARG A 106 -3.93 0.24 -0.45
C ARG A 106 -3.45 -0.82 0.53
N GLU A 107 -2.52 -1.66 0.10
CA GLU A 107 -1.98 -2.76 0.92
C GLU A 107 -1.32 -2.22 2.18
N ALA A 108 -0.48 -1.20 2.06
CA ALA A 108 0.18 -0.59 3.21
C ALA A 108 -0.82 0.09 4.15
N THR A 109 -1.80 0.83 3.60
CA THR A 109 -2.87 1.47 4.39
C THR A 109 -3.71 0.42 5.15
N ALA A 110 -4.03 -0.71 4.52
CA ALA A 110 -4.77 -1.80 5.15
C ALA A 110 -3.94 -2.48 6.25
N ALA A 111 -2.65 -2.68 6.05
CA ALA A 111 -1.76 -3.24 7.07
C ALA A 111 -1.69 -2.34 8.31
N THR A 112 -1.57 -1.02 8.12
CA THR A 112 -1.58 -0.04 9.20
C THR A 112 -2.91 -0.01 9.94
N ARG A 113 -4.04 -0.09 9.21
CA ARG A 113 -5.39 -0.18 9.78
C ARG A 113 -5.53 -1.35 10.76
N VAL A 114 -5.03 -2.53 10.38
CA VAL A 114 -5.08 -3.74 11.24
C VAL A 114 -4.31 -3.55 12.55
N LEU A 115 -3.25 -2.74 12.55
CA LEU A 115 -2.51 -2.42 13.77
C LEU A 115 -3.26 -1.40 14.62
N LEU A 116 -3.85 -0.37 14.01
CA LEU A 116 -4.67 0.63 14.71
C LEU A 116 -5.85 -0.02 15.45
N GLU A 117 -6.49 -1.02 14.85
CA GLU A 117 -7.61 -1.76 15.45
C GLU A 117 -7.23 -2.58 16.70
N ARG A 118 -5.92 -2.68 17.03
CA ARG A 118 -5.43 -3.32 18.26
C ARG A 118 -5.27 -2.36 19.42
N LEU A 119 -5.45 -1.06 19.18
CA LEU A 119 -5.44 -0.06 20.24
C LEU A 119 -6.65 -0.29 21.18
N PRO A 120 -6.44 -0.17 22.51
CA PRO A 120 -7.49 -0.40 23.50
C PRO A 120 -8.59 0.68 23.51
#